data_AF-A0A6J7S6Y2-F1
#
_entry.id   AF-A0A6J7S6Y2-F1
#
_cell.length_a   1.000
_cell.length_b   1.000
_cell.length_c   1.000
_cell.angle_alpha   90.00
_cell.angle_beta   90.00
_cell.angle_gamma   90.00
#
_symmetry.space_group_name_H-M   'P 1'
#
loop_
_entity.id
_entity.type
_entity.pdbx_description
1 polymer ?
#
loop_
_entity_poly.entity_id
_entity_poly.type
_entity_poly.pdbx_seq_one_letter_code
_entity_poly.pdbx_strand_id
1 'polypeptide(L)'
;MDLQLKGRLVSVFGPDEGMVAACRRVLLAEGAVMAESSSGDSYPEADVVIAVGGVRPGSDLLEISDPDELYAAWDDVTNAVDAYRAALPRMLDQKWGRFIWVGSAQAKSVDAEADELAAMASLGMLGLNKVITGEVGSNAITANAVLRGGIATDEDVANAVTFLCSEGAAYLSGITITVDGGAGSGIF
;
A
#
# COMPACT_ATOMS: atom_id res chain seq x y z
N MET A 1 -9.82 10.23 17.89
CA MET A 1 -10.96 9.54 17.25
C MET A 1 -10.76 8.07 17.54
N ASP A 2 -11.79 7.30 17.89
CA ASP A 2 -11.63 5.85 18.05
C ASP A 2 -11.63 5.21 16.65
N LEU A 3 -10.48 4.70 16.23
CA LEU A 3 -10.30 4.07 14.91
C LEU A 3 -10.67 2.57 14.91
N GLN A 4 -10.96 2.00 16.09
CA GLN A 4 -11.33 0.59 16.25
C GLN A 4 -10.29 -0.40 15.70
N LEU A 5 -9.00 -0.04 15.83
CA LEU A 5 -7.86 -0.87 15.42
C LEU A 5 -7.31 -1.74 16.54
N LYS A 6 -7.80 -1.57 17.77
CA LYS A 6 -7.31 -2.32 18.93
C LYS A 6 -7.44 -3.82 18.73
N GLY A 7 -6.30 -4.52 18.80
CA GLY A 7 -6.20 -5.98 18.64
C GLY A 7 -6.27 -6.49 17.21
N ARG A 8 -6.41 -5.61 16.20
CA ARG A 8 -6.36 -6.03 14.79
C ARG A 8 -4.95 -6.48 14.41
N LEU A 9 -4.85 -7.60 13.70
CA LEU A 9 -3.59 -8.11 13.17
C LEU A 9 -3.21 -7.37 11.89
N VAL A 10 -1.99 -6.83 11.84
CA VAL A 10 -1.51 -5.99 10.73
C VAL A 10 -0.21 -6.55 10.16
N SER A 11 -0.17 -6.76 8.85
CA SER A 11 1.06 -7.01 8.10
C SER A 11 1.49 -5.73 7.39
N VAL A 12 2.73 -5.26 7.64
CA VAL A 12 3.33 -4.11 6.95
C VAL A 12 4.70 -4.52 6.40
N PHE A 13 4.87 -4.40 5.08
CA PHE A 13 6.09 -4.82 4.37
C PHE A 13 6.36 -3.93 3.15
N GLY A 14 7.60 -3.99 2.65
CA GLY A 14 8.07 -3.24 1.49
C GLY A 14 9.52 -2.79 1.67
N PRO A 15 10.17 -2.30 0.60
CA PRO A 15 11.59 -1.93 0.63
C PRO A 15 11.87 -0.54 1.26
N ASP A 16 10.87 0.34 1.38
CA ASP A 16 11.02 1.62 2.10
C ASP A 16 10.87 1.41 3.63
N GLU A 17 12.00 1.15 4.30
CA GLU A 17 12.03 0.87 5.74
C GLU A 17 11.49 2.02 6.61
N GLY A 18 11.68 3.27 6.17
CA GLY A 18 11.21 4.46 6.88
C GLY A 18 9.68 4.52 6.90
N MET A 19 9.08 4.35 5.73
CA MET A 19 7.62 4.29 5.57
C MET A 19 7.01 3.09 6.30
N VAL A 20 7.64 1.91 6.22
CA VAL A 20 7.22 0.71 6.98
C VAL A 20 7.25 1.00 8.49
N ALA A 21 8.33 1.57 9.01
CA ALA A 21 8.47 1.90 10.43
C ALA A 21 7.43 2.93 10.90
N ALA A 22 7.15 3.95 10.08
CA ALA A 22 6.13 4.96 10.35
C ALA A 22 4.74 4.32 10.47
N CYS A 23 4.31 3.52 9.48
CA CYS A 23 3.05 2.78 9.51
C CYS A 23 2.92 1.90 10.75
N ARG A 24 3.95 1.10 11.07
CA ARG A 24 3.94 0.25 12.27
C ARG A 24 3.73 1.06 13.53
N ARG A 25 4.48 2.16 13.70
CA ARG A 25 4.41 3.00 14.89
C ARG A 25 3.03 3.61 15.11
N VAL A 26 2.41 4.18 14.08
CA VAL A 26 1.08 4.80 14.23
C VAL A 26 -0.01 3.75 14.50
N LEU A 27 0.06 2.58 13.85
CA LEU A 27 -0.91 1.49 14.06
C LEU A 27 -0.78 0.85 15.45
N LEU A 28 0.46 0.70 15.94
CA LEU A 28 0.72 0.26 17.32
C LEU A 28 0.18 1.25 18.35
N ALA A 29 0.28 2.55 18.08
CA ALA A 29 -0.28 3.60 18.95
C ALA A 29 -1.83 3.51 19.02
N GLU A 30 -2.48 3.04 17.96
CA GLU A 30 -3.92 2.76 17.91
C GLU A 30 -4.31 1.38 18.47
N GLY A 31 -3.33 0.64 19.03
CA GLY A 31 -3.54 -0.64 19.70
C GLY A 31 -3.60 -1.86 18.77
N ALA A 32 -3.22 -1.72 17.50
CA ALA A 32 -3.08 -2.85 16.59
C ALA A 32 -1.92 -3.76 17.00
N VAL A 33 -1.89 -4.97 16.45
CA VAL A 33 -0.86 -6.00 16.72
C VAL A 33 -0.18 -6.36 15.41
N MET A 34 1.16 -6.36 15.38
CA MET A 34 1.88 -6.77 14.18
C MET A 34 1.77 -8.28 13.98
N ALA A 35 1.36 -8.69 12.79
CA ALA A 35 1.27 -10.09 12.41
C ALA A 35 2.68 -10.65 12.17
N GLU A 36 2.91 -11.87 12.65
CA GLU A 36 4.16 -12.60 12.46
C GLU A 36 3.92 -13.80 11.55
N SER A 37 4.83 -14.05 10.61
CA SER A 37 4.75 -15.23 9.76
C SER A 37 5.23 -16.47 10.50
N SER A 38 4.60 -17.61 10.20
CA SER A 38 5.04 -18.92 10.70
C SER A 38 6.33 -19.42 10.03
N SER A 39 6.68 -18.84 8.88
CA SER A 39 7.94 -19.08 8.17
C SER A 39 8.47 -17.78 7.56
N GLY A 40 9.80 -17.59 7.56
CA GLY A 40 10.42 -16.32 7.15
C GLY A 40 10.15 -15.90 5.70
N ASP A 41 9.74 -16.85 4.86
CA ASP A 41 9.49 -16.65 3.42
C ASP A 41 8.00 -16.49 3.07
N SER A 42 7.10 -16.52 4.05
CA SER A 42 5.64 -16.43 3.84
C SER A 42 5.05 -15.17 4.45
N TYR A 43 4.03 -14.59 3.81
CA TYR A 43 3.21 -13.55 4.43
C TYR A 43 2.28 -14.14 5.51
N PRO A 44 2.07 -13.44 6.64
CA PRO A 44 1.17 -13.91 7.69
C PRO A 44 -0.30 -13.72 7.32
N GLU A 45 -1.18 -14.46 7.99
CA GLU A 45 -2.59 -14.07 8.05
C GLU A 45 -2.73 -12.73 8.80
N ALA A 46 -3.57 -11.83 8.29
CA ALA A 46 -3.78 -10.51 8.89
C ALA A 46 -5.19 -9.99 8.65
N ASP A 47 -5.63 -9.06 9.48
CA ASP A 47 -6.87 -8.30 9.30
C ASP A 47 -6.62 -7.07 8.40
N VAL A 48 -5.39 -6.55 8.42
CA VAL A 48 -4.93 -5.41 7.62
C VAL A 48 -3.61 -5.78 6.95
N VAL A 49 -3.49 -5.52 5.65
CA VAL A 49 -2.25 -5.67 4.89
C VAL A 49 -1.87 -4.33 4.29
N ILE A 50 -0.64 -3.90 4.54
CA ILE A 50 -0.06 -2.65 4.03
C ILE A 50 1.19 -3.02 3.23
N ALA A 51 1.09 -2.91 1.91
CA ALA A 51 2.22 -3.05 1.00
C ALA A 51 2.82 -1.65 0.75
N VAL A 52 4.12 -1.50 0.92
CA VAL A 52 4.84 -0.26 0.64
C VAL A 52 5.70 -0.49 -0.61
N GLY A 53 5.51 0.34 -1.64
CA GLY A 53 6.30 0.26 -2.88
C GLY A 53 7.70 0.82 -2.72
N GLY A 54 8.62 0.37 -3.57
CA GLY A 54 9.98 0.90 -3.64
C GLY A 54 10.12 2.19 -4.42
N VAL A 55 11.18 2.94 -4.08
CA VAL A 55 11.69 4.08 -4.86
C VAL A 55 12.89 3.57 -5.67
N ARG A 56 12.98 3.91 -6.96
CA ARG A 56 14.08 3.52 -7.85
C ARG A 56 14.71 4.73 -8.55
N PRO A 57 15.46 5.58 -7.80
CA PRO A 57 16.09 6.77 -8.37
C PRO A 57 17.13 6.41 -9.44
N GLY A 58 17.19 7.22 -10.50
CA GLY A 58 18.02 7.01 -11.67
C GLY A 58 17.45 6.08 -12.73
N SER A 59 16.21 5.60 -12.62
CA SER A 59 15.62 4.72 -13.64
C SER A 59 15.00 5.53 -14.78
N ASP A 60 15.59 5.43 -15.98
CA ASP A 60 15.04 5.92 -17.25
C ASP A 60 14.62 4.72 -18.10
N LEU A 61 13.33 4.64 -18.43
CA LEU A 61 12.72 3.52 -19.16
C LEU A 61 13.39 3.25 -20.50
N LEU A 62 13.92 4.27 -21.17
CA LEU A 62 14.58 4.14 -22.47
C LEU A 62 16.05 3.71 -22.35
N GLU A 63 16.63 3.80 -21.15
CA GLU A 63 18.02 3.41 -20.86
C GLU A 63 18.13 2.04 -20.18
N ILE A 64 17.01 1.41 -19.80
CA ILE A 64 16.99 0.05 -19.24
C ILE A 64 17.60 -0.93 -20.24
N SER A 65 18.73 -1.53 -19.84
CA SER A 65 19.44 -2.53 -20.63
C SER A 65 19.30 -3.95 -20.09
N ASP A 66 18.96 -4.09 -18.81
CA ASP A 66 18.73 -5.37 -18.14
C ASP A 66 17.23 -5.56 -17.83
N PRO A 67 16.56 -6.56 -18.43
CA PRO A 67 15.18 -6.89 -18.14
C PRO A 67 14.91 -7.22 -16.66
N ASP A 68 15.91 -7.66 -15.90
CA ASP A 68 15.73 -8.00 -14.48
C ASP A 68 15.37 -6.77 -13.63
N GLU A 69 15.76 -5.56 -14.05
CA GLU A 69 15.33 -4.31 -13.39
C GLU A 69 13.82 -4.07 -13.52
N LEU A 70 13.24 -4.42 -14.68
CA LEU A 70 11.78 -4.36 -14.89
C LEU A 70 11.05 -5.40 -14.05
N TYR A 71 11.61 -6.62 -13.92
CA TYR A 71 11.00 -7.66 -13.10
C TYR A 71 11.08 -7.35 -11.61
N ALA A 72 12.23 -6.87 -11.14
CA ALA A 72 12.37 -6.32 -9.79
C ALA A 72 11.41 -5.14 -9.55
N ALA A 73 11.03 -4.42 -10.61
CA ALA A 73 9.98 -3.42 -10.53
C ALA A 73 8.59 -3.99 -10.28
N TRP A 74 8.29 -5.07 -10.98
CA TRP A 74 7.03 -5.78 -10.87
C TRP A 74 6.86 -6.57 -9.57
N ASP A 75 7.94 -6.81 -8.83
CA ASP A 75 7.90 -7.49 -7.54
C ASP A 75 6.97 -6.82 -6.52
N ASP A 76 6.78 -5.50 -6.61
CA ASP A 76 5.79 -4.79 -5.77
C ASP A 76 4.37 -5.36 -5.96
N VAL A 77 4.02 -5.72 -7.20
CA VAL A 77 2.71 -6.26 -7.58
C VAL A 77 2.58 -7.72 -7.15
N THR A 78 3.59 -8.55 -7.44
CA THR A 78 3.54 -9.98 -7.12
C THR A 78 3.53 -10.22 -5.61
N ASN A 79 4.36 -9.48 -4.87
CA ASN A 79 4.40 -9.53 -3.40
C ASN A 79 3.06 -9.12 -2.78
N ALA A 80 2.42 -8.07 -3.30
CA ALA A 80 1.09 -7.67 -2.83
C ALA A 80 0.04 -8.76 -3.06
N VAL A 81 0.04 -9.40 -4.23
CA VAL A 81 -0.88 -10.51 -4.53
C VAL A 81 -0.68 -11.69 -3.57
N ASP A 82 0.56 -12.06 -3.27
CA ASP A 82 0.85 -13.16 -2.35
C ASP A 82 0.48 -12.82 -0.91
N ALA A 83 0.71 -11.58 -0.46
CA ALA A 83 0.24 -11.10 0.83
C ALA A 83 -1.30 -11.07 0.92
N TYR A 84 -1.98 -10.69 -0.16
CA TYR A 84 -3.45 -10.70 -0.21
C TYR A 84 -3.98 -12.12 -0.11
N ARG A 85 -3.38 -13.08 -0.83
CA ARG A 85 -3.74 -14.50 -0.75
C ARG A 85 -3.57 -15.08 0.65
N ALA A 86 -2.51 -14.70 1.36
CA ALA A 86 -2.28 -15.13 2.73
C ALA A 86 -3.34 -14.58 3.72
N ALA A 87 -3.75 -13.31 3.57
CA ALA A 87 -4.70 -12.68 4.47
C ALA A 87 -6.18 -12.98 4.14
N LEU A 88 -6.50 -13.22 2.86
CA LEU A 88 -7.88 -13.30 2.38
C LEU A 88 -8.76 -14.35 3.09
N PRO A 89 -8.32 -15.59 3.39
CA PRO A 89 -9.15 -16.59 4.06
C PRO A 89 -9.71 -16.09 5.39
N ARG A 90 -8.84 -15.48 6.21
CA ARG A 90 -9.22 -14.89 7.50
C ARG A 90 -10.17 -13.72 7.33
N MET A 91 -9.87 -12.81 6.39
CA MET A 91 -10.72 -11.64 6.13
C MET A 91 -12.13 -12.02 5.67
N LEU A 92 -12.25 -13.07 4.84
CA LEU A 92 -13.54 -13.60 4.38
C LEU A 92 -14.34 -14.24 5.50
N ASP A 93 -13.70 -15.03 6.38
CA ASP A 93 -14.35 -15.67 7.52
C ASP A 93 -14.99 -14.64 8.46
N GLN A 94 -14.23 -13.59 8.80
CA GLN A 94 -14.70 -12.55 9.71
C GLN A 94 -15.50 -11.42 9.04
N LYS A 95 -15.62 -11.43 7.70
CA LYS A 95 -16.23 -10.36 6.88
C LYS A 95 -15.68 -8.97 7.23
N TRP A 96 -14.36 -8.89 7.33
CA TRP A 96 -13.66 -7.67 7.64
C TRP A 96 -12.22 -7.75 7.17
N GLY A 97 -11.76 -6.72 6.48
CA GLY A 97 -10.36 -6.65 6.06
C GLY A 97 -10.01 -5.32 5.41
N ARG A 98 -8.71 -5.00 5.40
CA ARG A 98 -8.18 -3.79 4.76
C ARG A 98 -6.91 -4.13 3.96
N PHE A 99 -6.93 -3.83 2.67
CA PHE A 99 -5.75 -3.81 1.81
C PHE A 99 -5.38 -2.36 1.53
N ILE A 100 -4.16 -1.96 1.88
CA ILE A 100 -3.63 -0.63 1.59
C ILE A 100 -2.31 -0.80 0.86
N TRP A 101 -2.15 -0.04 -0.22
CA TRP A 101 -0.85 0.13 -0.85
C TRP A 101 -0.36 1.57 -0.68
N VAL A 102 0.91 1.71 -0.33
CA VAL A 102 1.61 3.00 -0.26
C VAL A 102 2.57 3.10 -1.42
N GLY A 103 2.43 4.14 -2.24
CA GLY A 103 3.23 4.37 -3.43
C GLY A 103 3.64 5.82 -3.62
N SER A 104 4.12 6.14 -4.82
CA SER A 104 4.56 7.48 -5.20
C SER A 104 3.46 8.24 -5.94
N ALA A 105 3.32 9.54 -5.65
CA ALA A 105 2.45 10.45 -6.39
C ALA A 105 2.90 10.64 -7.84
N GLN A 106 4.16 10.29 -8.15
CA GLN A 106 4.71 10.33 -9.51
C GLN A 106 3.98 9.39 -10.47
N ALA A 107 3.29 8.37 -9.96
CA ALA A 107 2.38 7.53 -10.76
C ALA A 107 1.27 8.33 -11.47
N LYS A 108 1.03 9.59 -11.06
CA LYS A 108 0.05 10.52 -11.62
C LYS A 108 0.69 11.74 -12.31
N SER A 109 2.02 11.80 -12.42
CA SER A 109 2.71 12.90 -13.12
C SER A 109 3.25 12.44 -14.48
N VAL A 110 3.45 13.41 -15.38
CA VAL A 110 4.16 13.19 -16.65
C VAL A 110 5.67 13.18 -16.42
N ASP A 111 6.13 13.96 -15.44
CA ASP A 111 7.52 13.99 -15.01
C ASP A 111 7.66 13.04 -13.82
N ALA A 112 8.17 11.84 -14.08
CA ALA A 112 8.54 10.87 -13.05
C ALA A 112 9.99 11.11 -12.56
N GLU A 113 10.59 12.25 -12.91
CA GLU A 113 11.96 12.62 -12.60
C GLU A 113 12.94 11.45 -12.88
N ALA A 114 13.57 10.91 -11.84
CA ALA A 114 14.52 9.81 -11.94
C ALA A 114 13.91 8.47 -11.47
N ASP A 115 12.59 8.30 -11.38
CA ASP A 115 11.97 7.09 -10.84
C ASP A 115 10.89 6.48 -11.76
N GLU A 116 11.21 6.38 -13.05
CA GLU A 116 10.25 5.94 -14.07
C GLU A 116 9.84 4.47 -13.91
N LEU A 117 10.73 3.60 -13.42
CA LEU A 117 10.40 2.19 -13.13
C LEU A 117 9.38 2.06 -11.99
N ALA A 118 9.53 2.82 -10.90
CA ALA A 118 8.54 2.78 -9.83
C ALA A 118 7.22 3.42 -10.25
N ALA A 119 7.24 4.46 -11.08
CA ALA A 119 6.03 5.05 -11.65
C ALA A 119 5.26 4.03 -12.51
N MET A 120 5.95 3.24 -13.33
CA MET A 120 5.34 2.17 -14.13
C MET A 120 4.75 1.06 -13.23
N ALA A 121 5.52 0.52 -12.29
CA ALA A 121 5.03 -0.51 -11.37
C ALA A 121 3.85 -0.04 -10.51
N SER A 122 3.86 1.25 -10.13
CA SER A 122 2.77 1.90 -9.40
C SER A 122 1.43 1.85 -10.16
N LEU A 123 1.44 1.97 -11.49
CA LEU A 123 0.22 1.80 -12.29
C LEU A 123 -0.31 0.36 -12.23
N GLY A 124 0.58 -0.63 -12.16
CA GLY A 124 0.23 -2.03 -11.89
C GLY A 124 -0.47 -2.20 -10.53
N MET A 125 0.05 -1.57 -9.48
CA MET A 125 -0.55 -1.57 -8.15
C MET A 125 -1.89 -0.84 -8.08
N LEU A 126 -2.03 0.30 -8.76
CA LEU A 126 -3.31 1.01 -8.87
C LEU A 126 -4.36 0.16 -9.59
N GLY A 127 -3.95 -0.55 -10.66
CA GLY A 127 -4.79 -1.53 -11.34
C GLY A 127 -5.22 -2.68 -10.42
N LEU A 128 -4.27 -3.28 -9.69
CA LEU A 128 -4.53 -4.35 -8.72
C LEU A 128 -5.57 -3.91 -7.68
N ASN A 129 -5.38 -2.74 -7.07
CA ASN A 129 -6.31 -2.18 -6.08
C ASN A 129 -7.72 -2.00 -6.64
N LYS A 130 -7.85 -1.59 -7.91
CA LYS A 130 -9.15 -1.41 -8.54
C LYS A 130 -9.85 -2.75 -8.80
N VAL A 131 -9.11 -3.75 -9.28
CA VAL A 131 -9.65 -5.07 -9.61
C VAL A 131 -10.08 -5.80 -8.35
N ILE A 132 -9.22 -5.89 -7.32
CA ILE A 132 -9.51 -6.65 -6.10
C ILE A 132 -10.74 -6.10 -5.37
N THR A 133 -10.99 -4.78 -5.44
CA THR A 133 -12.19 -4.14 -4.87
C THR A 133 -13.49 -4.80 -5.36
N GLY A 134 -13.54 -5.17 -6.64
CA GLY A 134 -14.71 -5.85 -7.23
C GLY A 134 -14.91 -7.28 -6.72
N GLU A 135 -13.82 -7.95 -6.30
CA GLU A 135 -13.85 -9.33 -5.81
C GLU A 135 -14.20 -9.40 -4.32
N VAL A 136 -13.68 -8.47 -3.51
CA VAL A 136 -13.75 -8.56 -2.04
C VAL A 136 -14.81 -7.64 -1.41
N GLY A 137 -15.30 -6.64 -2.14
CA GLY A 137 -16.17 -5.59 -1.59
C GLY A 137 -17.49 -6.11 -0.99
N SER A 138 -18.06 -7.19 -1.53
CA SER A 138 -19.28 -7.82 -0.99
C SER A 138 -19.09 -8.49 0.38
N ASN A 139 -17.84 -8.64 0.82
CA ASN A 139 -17.44 -9.24 2.10
C ASN A 139 -16.96 -8.21 3.13
N ALA A 140 -17.27 -6.91 2.92
CA ALA A 140 -16.84 -5.81 3.79
C ALA A 140 -15.32 -5.69 3.96
N ILE A 141 -14.59 -6.03 2.89
CA ILE A 141 -13.15 -5.83 2.75
C ILE A 141 -12.95 -4.65 1.80
N THR A 142 -12.03 -3.74 2.14
CA THR A 142 -11.71 -2.58 1.31
C THR A 142 -10.29 -2.68 0.76
N ALA A 143 -10.06 -2.13 -0.43
CA ALA A 143 -8.72 -2.00 -1.01
C ALA A 143 -8.46 -0.57 -1.49
N ASN A 144 -7.40 0.08 -1.01
CA ASN A 144 -7.12 1.50 -1.30
C ASN A 144 -5.63 1.76 -1.52
N ALA A 145 -5.32 2.91 -2.13
CA ALA A 145 -3.95 3.41 -2.30
C ALA A 145 -3.73 4.74 -1.56
N VAL A 146 -2.52 4.94 -1.05
CA VAL A 146 -2.02 6.23 -0.56
C VAL A 146 -0.74 6.56 -1.31
N LEU A 147 -0.67 7.74 -1.93
CA LEU A 147 0.49 8.18 -2.71
C LEU A 147 1.23 9.30 -1.98
N ARG A 148 2.53 9.11 -1.74
CA ARG A 148 3.43 10.12 -1.17
C ARG A 148 3.94 11.04 -2.28
N GLY A 149 3.85 12.35 -2.09
CA GLY A 149 4.39 13.35 -3.01
C GLY A 149 4.93 14.58 -2.30
N GLY A 150 5.56 15.48 -3.07
CA GLY A 150 6.08 16.74 -2.54
C GLY A 150 7.05 16.53 -1.37
N ILE A 151 6.85 17.30 -0.30
CA ILE A 151 7.65 17.24 0.93
C ILE A 151 6.96 16.47 2.06
N ALA A 152 5.96 15.64 1.74
CA ALA A 152 5.23 14.86 2.73
C ALA A 152 6.17 13.92 3.50
N THR A 153 6.05 13.92 4.82
CA THR A 153 6.81 13.02 5.69
C THR A 153 6.16 11.64 5.73
N ASP A 154 6.91 10.63 6.17
CA ASP A 154 6.36 9.28 6.37
C ASP A 154 5.20 9.29 7.37
N GLU A 155 5.22 10.21 8.35
CA GLU A 155 4.13 10.41 9.30
C GLU A 155 2.85 10.96 8.66
N ASP A 156 2.97 11.93 7.75
CA ASP A 156 1.82 12.48 7.02
C ASP A 156 1.10 11.37 6.24
N VAL A 157 1.88 10.51 5.57
CA VAL A 157 1.39 9.37 4.80
C VAL A 157 0.81 8.29 5.73
N ALA A 158 1.51 7.93 6.81
CA ALA A 158 1.10 6.89 7.74
C ALA A 158 -0.22 7.23 8.45
N ASN A 159 -0.48 8.52 8.72
CA ASN A 159 -1.76 8.97 9.27
C ASN A 159 -2.92 8.73 8.30
N ALA A 160 -2.74 8.99 7.00
CA ALA A 160 -3.76 8.69 5.99
C ALA A 160 -4.00 7.17 5.85
N VAL A 161 -2.93 6.37 5.86
CA VAL A 161 -3.01 4.90 5.89
C VAL A 161 -3.83 4.44 7.09
N THR A 162 -3.52 4.95 8.29
CA THR A 162 -4.19 4.57 9.54
C THR A 162 -5.68 4.89 9.52
N PHE A 163 -6.07 6.04 8.95
CA PHE A 163 -7.48 6.36 8.73
C PHE A 163 -8.16 5.34 7.81
N LEU A 164 -7.54 4.97 6.68
CA LEU A 164 -8.10 3.99 5.76
C LEU A 164 -8.19 2.57 6.36
N CYS A 165 -7.36 2.24 7.34
CA CYS A 165 -7.46 1.00 8.10
C CYS A 165 -8.68 0.96 9.03
N SER A 166 -9.24 2.12 9.40
CA SER A 166 -10.28 2.24 10.43
C SER A 166 -11.67 1.75 9.98
N GLU A 167 -12.59 1.61 10.95
CA GLU A 167 -14.02 1.41 10.66
C GLU A 167 -14.67 2.63 10.02
N GLY A 168 -14.18 3.84 10.31
CA GLY A 168 -14.69 5.07 9.70
C GLY A 168 -14.50 5.12 8.19
N ALA A 169 -13.57 4.34 7.66
CA ALA A 169 -13.28 4.22 6.24
C ALA A 169 -13.97 3.02 5.56
N ALA A 170 -14.91 2.33 6.22
CA ALA A 170 -15.52 1.09 5.70
C ALA A 170 -16.23 1.25 4.34
N TYR A 171 -16.59 2.47 3.92
CA TYR A 171 -17.20 2.75 2.62
C TYR A 171 -16.23 3.35 1.59
N LEU A 172 -14.95 3.49 1.95
CA LEU A 172 -13.88 3.94 1.06
C LEU A 172 -13.17 2.70 0.51
N SER A 173 -13.46 2.35 -0.74
CA SER A 173 -12.84 1.21 -1.42
C SER A 173 -12.61 1.54 -2.89
N GLY A 174 -11.46 1.12 -3.42
CA GLY A 174 -10.99 1.43 -4.76
C GLY A 174 -10.60 2.90 -4.94
N ILE A 175 -10.32 3.63 -3.85
CA ILE A 175 -9.89 5.03 -3.90
C ILE A 175 -8.38 5.17 -3.81
N THR A 176 -7.87 6.32 -4.26
CA THR A 176 -6.47 6.70 -4.17
C THR A 176 -6.39 8.07 -3.52
N ILE A 177 -5.69 8.16 -2.40
CA ILE A 177 -5.44 9.42 -1.70
C ILE A 177 -4.01 9.87 -1.98
N THR A 178 -3.84 11.08 -2.53
CA THR A 178 -2.52 11.70 -2.68
C THR A 178 -2.24 12.56 -1.44
N VAL A 179 -1.07 12.38 -0.84
CA VAL A 179 -0.54 13.16 0.29
C VAL A 179 0.71 13.89 -0.19
N ASP A 180 0.53 15.13 -0.65
CA ASP A 180 1.58 15.90 -1.32
C ASP A 180 1.60 17.41 -0.99
N GLY A 181 0.70 17.88 -0.13
CA GLY A 181 0.56 19.30 0.19
C GLY A 181 0.18 20.19 -1.00
N GLY A 182 -0.38 19.63 -2.08
CA GLY A 182 -0.72 20.34 -3.30
C GLY A 182 0.44 20.49 -4.29
N ALA A 183 1.50 19.68 -4.17
CA ALA A 183 2.60 19.66 -5.13
C ALA A 183 2.16 19.15 -6.52
N GLY A 184 1.23 18.21 -6.58
CA GLY A 184 0.62 17.75 -7.82
C GLY A 184 -0.34 18.79 -8.39
N SER A 185 -0.17 19.13 -9.67
CA SER A 185 -1.07 20.01 -10.41
C SER A 185 -2.22 19.28 -11.11
N GLY A 186 -2.27 17.94 -10.99
CA GLY A 186 -3.28 17.10 -11.61
C GLY A 186 -4.65 17.24 -10.95
N ILE A 187 -5.72 17.20 -11.74
CA ILE A 187 -7.10 17.20 -11.24
C ILE A 187 -7.47 15.82 -10.64
N PHE A 188 -6.84 14.74 -11.12
CA PHE A 188 -7.13 13.35 -10.76
C PHE A 188 -5.86 12.59 -10.41
#